data_AF-A0A2K0UPS2-F1
#
_entry.id   AF-A0A2K0UPS2-F1
#
_cell.length_a   1.000
_cell.length_b   1.000
_cell.length_c   1.000
_cell.angle_alpha   90.00
_cell.angle_beta   90.00
_cell.angle_gamma   90.00
#
_symmetry.space_group_name_H-M   'P 1'
#
loop_
_entity.id
_entity.type
_entity.pdbx_description
1 polymer ?
#
loop_
_entity_poly.entity_id
_entity_poly.type
_entity_poly.pdbx_seq_one_letter_code
_entity_poly.pdbx_strand_id
1 'polypeptide(L)'
;MHSSSSEEDTPDDSYSHSHSSDSEGADVTQKQPAPVTEPSLPLQWHSWCALIVDDGLLGGKELGLPTDIRYQLIVRHTSGHPTWLSFIIEFPRGRQGEEDGFGTVYYINPRRHRRPMPSLFHRIEAKFCLGRLVHAVKPIEPALVKSLPEGGSKFSVFEIDLQNGPDPRVLDFGMPFDNPGHPSDGWVNHSQPIIGNHTLLDVLSQRTFRFVVDSPVEDIPKSFVPEYTLPPFCYPYGTDHSWNLVRYYKMLS
;
A
#
# COMPACT_ATOMS: atom_id res chain seq x y z
N MET A 1 76.41 28.32 6.44
CA MET A 1 76.77 29.40 7.39
C MET A 1 75.63 30.41 7.36
N HIS A 2 75.12 30.83 8.53
CA HIS A 2 74.25 32.00 8.78
C HIS A 2 72.88 32.08 8.02
N SER A 3 71.73 32.26 8.70
CA SER A 3 71.24 33.39 9.54
C SER A 3 70.80 34.59 8.69
N SER A 4 69.64 35.25 8.88
CA SER A 4 68.39 34.99 9.65
C SER A 4 67.23 35.71 8.86
N SER A 5 66.01 36.05 9.32
CA SER A 5 65.21 36.07 10.58
C SER A 5 63.70 36.05 10.18
N SER A 6 62.65 36.26 10.99
CA SER A 6 62.44 36.68 12.39
C SER A 6 61.11 36.13 12.98
N GLU A 7 60.86 36.43 14.27
CA GLU A 7 59.61 36.91 14.94
C GLU A 7 58.26 36.20 14.65
N GLU A 8 57.52 35.60 15.61
CA GLU A 8 57.11 35.96 17.01
C GLU A 8 56.04 37.07 17.11
N ASP A 9 55.15 37.12 18.11
CA ASP A 9 54.37 36.09 18.84
C ASP A 9 53.15 36.80 19.52
N THR A 10 52.45 36.11 20.43
CA THR A 10 51.28 36.45 21.25
C THR A 10 51.68 37.27 22.52
N PRO A 11 50.81 37.62 23.52
CA PRO A 11 49.42 37.20 23.79
C PRO A 11 48.43 38.27 24.35
N ASP A 12 47.26 37.77 24.78
CA ASP A 12 46.32 38.21 25.85
C ASP A 12 46.33 39.64 26.42
N ASP A 13 45.12 40.14 26.70
CA ASP A 13 44.76 40.45 28.10
C ASP A 13 43.25 40.33 28.36
N SER A 14 42.85 40.13 29.62
CA SER A 14 41.46 39.84 30.03
C SER A 14 40.85 40.95 30.89
N TYR A 15 39.54 41.18 30.79
CA TYR A 15 38.81 42.00 31.77
C TYR A 15 37.39 41.47 32.06
N SER A 16 37.09 41.33 33.35
CA SER A 16 35.75 41.04 33.87
C SER A 16 35.23 42.23 34.68
N HIS A 17 33.97 42.58 34.53
CA HIS A 17 33.25 43.45 35.47
C HIS A 17 31.88 42.85 35.79
N SER A 18 31.52 42.87 37.08
CA SER A 18 30.23 42.42 37.59
C SER A 18 29.59 43.54 38.41
N HIS A 19 28.30 43.76 38.18
CA HIS A 19 27.43 44.56 39.04
C HIS A 19 26.03 43.95 39.05
N SER A 20 25.37 44.03 40.21
CA SER A 20 24.05 43.49 40.48
C SER A 20 22.98 44.56 40.46
N SER A 21 21.76 44.25 39.99
CA SER A 21 20.53 44.73 40.65
C SER A 21 19.30 43.91 40.26
N ASP A 22 18.54 43.56 41.29
CA ASP A 22 17.08 43.54 41.47
C ASP A 22 16.12 43.21 40.31
N SER A 23 15.32 42.19 40.61
CA SER A 23 13.91 41.93 40.26
C SER A 23 13.08 43.05 39.62
N GLU A 24 12.48 42.75 38.46
CA GLU A 24 11.02 42.86 38.24
C GLU A 24 10.58 41.91 37.10
N GLY A 25 9.28 41.60 37.01
CA GLY A 25 8.80 40.41 36.30
C GLY A 25 8.02 40.65 35.01
N ALA A 26 8.08 39.68 34.09
CA ALA A 26 7.08 39.46 33.05
C ALA A 26 7.04 37.97 32.66
N ASP A 27 5.94 37.28 32.96
CA ASP A 27 5.65 35.96 32.36
C ASP A 27 5.26 36.18 30.89
N VAL A 28 6.22 36.00 30.00
CA VAL A 28 5.97 35.84 28.56
C VAL A 28 6.19 34.38 28.21
N THR A 29 5.27 33.52 28.65
CA THR A 29 5.12 32.15 28.16
C THR A 29 5.05 32.17 26.63
N GLN A 30 6.19 31.92 25.97
CA GLN A 30 6.27 31.76 24.53
C GLN A 30 5.48 30.51 24.17
N LYS A 31 4.25 30.71 23.71
CA LYS A 31 3.36 29.64 23.30
C LYS A 31 3.89 29.02 22.01
N GLN A 32 4.79 28.05 22.18
CA GLN A 32 5.42 27.27 21.11
C GLN A 32 4.33 26.88 20.10
N PRO A 33 4.51 27.17 18.79
CA PRO A 33 3.52 26.81 17.79
C PRO A 33 3.29 25.31 17.87
N ALA A 34 2.01 24.90 17.87
CA ALA A 34 1.66 23.49 17.95
C ALA A 34 2.43 22.71 16.87
N PRO A 35 2.99 21.53 17.20
CA PRO A 35 3.74 20.76 16.23
C PRO A 35 2.85 20.55 15.00
N VAL A 36 3.37 20.89 13.82
CA VAL A 36 2.68 20.63 12.56
C VAL A 36 2.45 19.13 12.51
N THR A 37 1.20 18.71 12.71
CA THR A 37 0.82 17.30 12.70
C THR A 37 1.22 16.73 11.36
N GLU A 38 2.26 15.87 11.34
CA GLU A 38 2.62 15.13 10.13
C GLU A 38 1.36 14.46 9.59
N PRO A 39 1.08 14.55 8.27
CA PRO A 39 -0.15 14.00 7.71
C PRO A 39 -0.23 12.53 8.10
N SER A 40 -1.27 12.18 8.87
CA SER A 40 -1.40 10.86 9.47
C SER A 40 -1.26 9.78 8.41
N LEU A 41 -0.49 8.73 8.74
CA LEU A 41 -0.13 7.66 7.81
C LEU A 41 -1.37 7.25 7.00
N PRO A 42 -1.31 7.31 5.65
CA PRO A 42 -2.50 7.21 4.82
C PRO A 42 -3.27 5.95 5.15
N LEU A 43 -4.57 6.10 5.38
CA LEU A 43 -5.46 5.03 5.82
C LEU A 43 -5.28 3.81 4.90
N GLN A 44 -4.78 2.72 5.47
CA GLN A 44 -4.42 1.52 4.72
C GLN A 44 -5.25 0.35 5.23
N TRP A 45 -6.47 0.22 4.71
CA TRP A 45 -7.19 -1.03 4.85
C TRP A 45 -6.48 -2.15 4.07
N HIS A 46 -6.44 -3.32 4.69
CA HIS A 46 -6.04 -4.56 4.06
C HIS A 46 -6.73 -5.72 4.78
N SER A 47 -7.10 -6.75 4.03
CA SER A 47 -7.57 -8.01 4.59
C SER A 47 -7.23 -9.17 3.67
N TRP A 48 -7.00 -10.34 4.26
CA TRP A 48 -6.85 -11.59 3.52
C TRP A 48 -8.22 -12.04 2.99
N CYS A 49 -8.21 -12.68 1.84
CA CYS A 49 -9.44 -13.12 1.18
C CYS A 49 -9.28 -14.46 0.46
N ALA A 50 -10.41 -15.03 0.05
CA ALA A 50 -10.50 -16.04 -0.99
C ALA A 50 -11.47 -15.53 -2.07
N LEU A 51 -11.22 -15.86 -3.34
CA LEU A 51 -12.13 -15.53 -4.42
C LEU A 51 -13.19 -16.64 -4.55
N ILE A 52 -14.46 -16.25 -4.68
CA ILE A 52 -15.55 -17.16 -5.00
C ILE A 52 -15.67 -17.19 -6.53
N VAL A 53 -15.52 -18.38 -7.13
CA VAL A 53 -15.66 -18.61 -8.57
C VAL A 53 -16.64 -19.76 -8.76
N ASP A 54 -17.75 -19.48 -9.45
CA ASP A 54 -18.95 -20.31 -9.43
C ASP A 54 -19.35 -20.67 -7.97
N ASP A 55 -19.45 -21.96 -7.65
CA ASP A 55 -19.71 -22.48 -6.29
C ASP A 55 -18.42 -22.76 -5.49
N GLY A 56 -17.24 -22.47 -6.04
CA GLY A 56 -15.94 -22.83 -5.47
C GLY A 56 -15.17 -21.67 -4.81
N LEU A 57 -14.26 -22.00 -3.90
CA LEU A 57 -13.31 -21.06 -3.28
C LEU A 57 -11.90 -21.25 -3.85
N LEU A 58 -11.30 -20.15 -4.30
CA LEU A 58 -9.93 -20.09 -4.83
C LEU A 58 -9.05 -19.19 -3.95
N GLY A 59 -7.82 -19.66 -3.69
CA GLY A 59 -6.86 -18.94 -2.83
C GLY A 59 -7.27 -18.95 -1.37
N GLY A 60 -6.80 -17.95 -0.61
CA GLY A 60 -7.14 -17.81 0.81
C GLY A 60 -6.37 -18.74 1.75
N LYS A 61 -5.10 -19.05 1.44
CA LYS A 61 -4.18 -19.72 2.38
C LYS A 61 -4.22 -19.13 3.80
N GLU A 62 -4.19 -17.80 3.90
CA GLU A 62 -4.20 -17.09 5.19
C GLU A 62 -5.60 -17.04 5.85
N LEU A 63 -6.66 -17.49 5.16
CA LEU A 63 -7.96 -17.84 5.76
C LEU A 63 -7.99 -19.28 6.30
N GLY A 64 -6.91 -20.05 6.14
CA GLY A 64 -6.81 -21.46 6.51
C GLY A 64 -7.33 -22.45 5.46
N LEU A 65 -7.60 -22.00 4.23
CA LEU A 65 -8.00 -22.90 3.13
C LEU A 65 -6.82 -23.76 2.66
N PRO A 66 -7.05 -25.01 2.18
CA PRO A 66 -6.00 -25.97 1.81
C PRO A 66 -5.37 -25.63 0.45
N THR A 67 -4.61 -24.53 0.40
CA THR A 67 -3.94 -24.05 -0.81
C THR A 67 -2.67 -23.27 -0.46
N ASP A 68 -1.71 -23.21 -1.38
CA ASP A 68 -0.49 -22.41 -1.23
C ASP A 68 -0.62 -20.97 -1.77
N ILE A 69 -1.73 -20.63 -2.44
CA ILE A 69 -1.96 -19.30 -3.02
C ILE A 69 -2.51 -18.32 -1.97
N ARG A 70 -1.91 -17.13 -1.87
CA ARG A 70 -2.35 -16.07 -0.96
C ARG A 70 -3.06 -14.96 -1.72
N TYR A 71 -4.29 -14.65 -1.31
CA TYR A 71 -5.14 -13.62 -1.89
C TYR A 71 -5.36 -12.50 -0.87
N GLN A 72 -5.18 -11.25 -1.29
CA GLN A 72 -5.30 -10.08 -0.42
C GLN A 72 -6.02 -8.93 -1.12
N LEU A 73 -6.91 -8.26 -0.40
CA LEU A 73 -7.42 -6.94 -0.77
C LEU A 73 -6.65 -5.86 0.01
N ILE A 74 -6.23 -4.78 -0.67
CA ILE A 74 -5.63 -3.60 -0.03
C ILE A 74 -6.21 -2.33 -0.66
N VAL A 75 -6.62 -1.37 0.15
CA VAL A 75 -6.78 0.03 -0.29
C VAL A 75 -5.54 0.83 0.13
N ARG A 76 -4.96 1.59 -0.80
CA ARG A 76 -3.85 2.51 -0.50
C ARG A 76 -4.22 3.92 -0.95
N HIS A 77 -4.44 4.80 0.03
CA HIS A 77 -4.51 6.24 -0.19
C HIS A 77 -3.07 6.75 -0.36
N THR A 78 -2.84 7.63 -1.34
CA THR A 78 -1.55 8.31 -1.53
C THR A 78 -1.83 9.72 -2.01
N SER A 79 -1.27 10.73 -1.34
CA SER A 79 -1.57 12.13 -1.66
C SER A 79 -1.27 12.44 -3.13
N GLY A 80 -2.24 13.05 -3.80
CA GLY A 80 -2.18 13.43 -5.21
C GLY A 80 -2.20 12.32 -6.25
N HIS A 81 -2.43 11.07 -5.87
CA HIS A 81 -2.65 9.96 -6.80
C HIS A 81 -4.09 9.40 -6.67
N PRO A 82 -4.68 8.83 -7.74
CA PRO A 82 -5.95 8.12 -7.64
C PRO A 82 -5.86 7.00 -6.61
N THR A 83 -6.88 6.88 -5.75
CA THR A 83 -6.96 5.78 -4.79
C THR A 83 -7.46 4.52 -5.48
N TRP A 84 -6.76 3.41 -5.28
CA TRP A 84 -7.08 2.11 -5.84
C TRP A 84 -7.45 1.12 -4.74
N LEU A 85 -8.44 0.28 -5.03
CA LEU A 85 -8.53 -1.03 -4.39
C LEU A 85 -7.69 -2.00 -5.23
N SER A 86 -6.72 -2.66 -4.60
CA SER A 86 -5.89 -3.69 -5.22
C SER A 86 -6.34 -5.07 -4.75
N PHE A 87 -6.74 -5.94 -5.68
CA PHE A 87 -6.75 -7.39 -5.46
C PHE A 87 -5.39 -7.96 -5.86
N ILE A 88 -4.79 -8.73 -4.97
CA ILE A 88 -3.43 -9.24 -5.07
C ILE A 88 -3.48 -10.76 -5.02
N ILE A 89 -2.82 -11.37 -6.01
CA ILE A 89 -2.64 -12.80 -6.22
C ILE A 89 -1.16 -13.10 -5.98
N GLU A 90 -0.82 -13.88 -4.95
CA GLU A 90 0.55 -14.32 -4.69
C GLU A 90 0.68 -15.84 -4.81
N PHE A 91 1.38 -16.29 -5.87
CA PHE A 91 1.79 -17.68 -6.08
C PHE A 91 3.15 -17.94 -5.42
N PRO A 92 3.39 -19.11 -4.80
CA PRO A 92 4.73 -19.47 -4.33
C PRO A 92 5.71 -19.59 -5.51
N ARG A 93 6.97 -19.20 -5.31
CA ARG A 93 8.08 -19.48 -6.24
C ARG A 93 8.88 -20.72 -5.84
N GLY A 94 9.54 -21.34 -6.81
CA GLY A 94 10.54 -22.38 -6.54
C GLY A 94 11.70 -21.85 -5.70
N ARG A 95 12.35 -22.72 -4.92
CA ARG A 95 13.47 -22.34 -4.02
C ARG A 95 14.83 -22.19 -4.74
N GLN A 96 14.96 -22.73 -5.95
CA GLN A 96 16.23 -22.88 -6.66
C GLN A 96 16.35 -21.96 -7.89
N GLY A 97 15.43 -21.01 -8.08
CA GLY A 97 15.35 -20.19 -9.30
C GLY A 97 16.62 -19.45 -9.73
N GLU A 98 17.60 -19.22 -8.85
CA GLU A 98 18.92 -18.70 -9.22
C GLU A 98 19.86 -19.76 -9.82
N GLU A 99 19.78 -21.01 -9.33
CA GLU A 99 20.44 -22.19 -9.89
C GLU A 99 19.79 -22.61 -11.22
N ASP A 100 18.45 -22.50 -11.30
CA ASP A 100 17.64 -22.80 -12.49
C ASP A 100 17.71 -21.68 -13.58
N GLY A 101 18.42 -20.57 -13.31
CA GLY A 101 18.68 -19.49 -14.28
C GLY A 101 17.59 -18.41 -14.42
N PHE A 102 16.50 -18.50 -13.67
CA PHE A 102 15.44 -17.47 -13.61
C PHE A 102 15.80 -16.27 -12.72
N GLY A 103 16.76 -16.46 -11.80
CA GLY A 103 17.28 -15.45 -10.88
C GLY A 103 16.40 -15.16 -9.66
N THR A 104 17.02 -14.63 -8.59
CA THR A 104 16.30 -14.19 -7.40
C THR A 104 15.59 -12.86 -7.64
N VAL A 105 14.26 -12.84 -7.58
CA VAL A 105 13.45 -11.62 -7.56
C VAL A 105 13.51 -11.00 -6.16
N TYR A 106 13.84 -9.71 -6.05
CA TYR A 106 13.89 -9.00 -4.77
C TYR A 106 12.77 -7.96 -4.62
N TYR A 107 12.30 -7.77 -3.39
CA TYR A 107 11.41 -6.68 -2.98
C TYR A 107 12.03 -5.84 -1.86
N ILE A 108 11.57 -4.59 -1.70
CA ILE A 108 11.97 -3.71 -0.59
C ILE A 108 10.75 -3.51 0.33
N ASN A 109 10.93 -3.71 1.64
CA ASN A 109 9.90 -3.44 2.63
C ASN A 109 10.19 -2.10 3.34
N PRO A 110 9.61 -0.97 2.89
CA PRO A 110 9.97 0.35 3.41
C PRO A 110 9.64 0.55 4.91
N ARG A 111 8.79 -0.29 5.51
CA ARG A 111 8.45 -0.22 6.94
C ARG A 111 9.35 -1.07 7.85
N ARG A 112 10.00 -2.13 7.34
CA ARG A 112 10.85 -3.03 8.15
C ARG A 112 12.31 -3.03 7.75
N HIS A 113 12.62 -2.98 6.46
CA HIS A 113 13.98 -3.18 5.95
C HIS A 113 14.28 -2.23 4.78
N ARG A 114 15.18 -1.26 4.99
CA ARG A 114 15.82 -0.46 3.91
C ARG A 114 16.88 -1.28 3.15
N ARG A 115 16.58 -2.56 2.88
CA ARG A 115 17.43 -3.52 2.17
C ARG A 115 16.53 -4.41 1.29
N PRO A 116 16.97 -4.80 0.08
CA PRO A 116 16.26 -5.80 -0.70
C PRO A 116 16.17 -7.14 0.03
N MET A 117 15.06 -7.84 -0.12
CA MET A 117 14.83 -9.21 0.37
C MET A 117 14.36 -10.10 -0.79
N PRO A 118 14.79 -11.38 -0.86
CA PRO A 118 14.24 -12.34 -1.81
C PRO A 118 12.71 -12.47 -1.68
N SER A 119 11.99 -12.41 -2.79
CA SER A 119 10.56 -12.64 -2.84
C SER A 119 10.29 -14.14 -3.01
N LEU A 120 9.73 -14.75 -1.96
CA LEU A 120 9.28 -16.16 -2.00
C LEU A 120 8.01 -16.36 -2.84
N PHE A 121 7.46 -15.28 -3.40
CA PHE A 121 6.22 -15.27 -4.15
C PHE A 121 6.36 -14.51 -5.48
N HIS A 122 5.59 -14.95 -6.48
CA HIS A 122 5.25 -14.16 -7.65
C HIS A 122 3.89 -13.52 -7.42
N ARG A 123 3.85 -12.20 -7.61
CA ARG A 123 2.69 -11.35 -7.37
C ARG A 123 2.09 -10.92 -8.71
N ILE A 124 0.77 -10.94 -8.79
CA ILE A 124 -0.04 -10.29 -9.82
C ILE A 124 -1.05 -9.38 -9.09
N GLU A 125 -1.30 -8.18 -9.61
CA GLU A 125 -2.12 -7.17 -8.91
C GLU A 125 -3.16 -6.54 -9.84
N ALA A 126 -4.44 -6.83 -9.61
CA ALA A 126 -5.57 -6.23 -10.30
C ALA A 126 -6.03 -4.97 -9.55
N LYS A 127 -5.96 -3.80 -10.20
CA LYS A 127 -6.31 -2.50 -9.60
C LYS A 127 -7.64 -1.95 -10.09
N PHE A 128 -8.55 -1.74 -9.15
CA PHE A 128 -9.86 -1.13 -9.38
C PHE A 128 -9.88 0.34 -8.95
N CYS A 129 -10.47 1.21 -9.77
CA CYS A 129 -10.62 2.64 -9.49
C CYS A 129 -11.64 2.87 -8.36
N LEU A 130 -11.21 3.16 -7.13
CA LEU A 130 -12.11 3.23 -5.97
C LEU A 130 -13.24 4.27 -6.15
N GLY A 131 -12.92 5.45 -6.71
CA GLY A 131 -13.89 6.52 -6.99
C GLY A 131 -14.91 6.24 -8.12
N ARG A 132 -14.96 5.00 -8.65
CA ARG A 132 -15.99 4.52 -9.59
C ARG A 132 -16.45 3.09 -9.25
N LEU A 133 -16.12 2.58 -8.07
CA LEU A 133 -16.30 1.18 -7.71
C LEU A 133 -17.72 0.92 -7.22
N VAL A 134 -18.56 0.24 -8.02
CA VAL A 134 -19.79 -0.35 -7.49
C VAL A 134 -19.40 -1.60 -6.72
N HIS A 135 -19.85 -1.68 -5.46
CA HIS A 135 -19.49 -2.75 -4.54
C HIS A 135 -20.59 -2.97 -3.51
N ALA A 136 -20.58 -4.14 -2.86
CA ALA A 136 -21.48 -4.49 -1.77
C ALA A 136 -20.72 -5.29 -0.70
N VAL A 137 -21.18 -5.19 0.55
CA VAL A 137 -20.73 -6.05 1.66
C VAL A 137 -21.93 -6.81 2.19
N LYS A 138 -21.82 -8.14 2.26
CA LYS A 138 -22.91 -9.04 2.65
C LYS A 138 -22.48 -9.93 3.83
N PRO A 139 -23.40 -10.27 4.75
CA PRO A 139 -23.18 -11.38 5.69
C PRO A 139 -22.84 -12.67 4.93
N ILE A 140 -21.99 -13.51 5.51
CA ILE A 140 -21.62 -14.77 4.87
C ILE A 140 -22.77 -15.78 4.89
N GLU A 141 -22.99 -16.44 3.75
CA GLU A 141 -24.10 -17.37 3.55
C GLU A 141 -23.86 -18.69 4.31
N PRO A 142 -24.87 -19.28 5.00
CA PRO A 142 -24.70 -20.52 5.77
C PRO A 142 -24.27 -21.76 4.97
N ALA A 143 -24.34 -21.71 3.64
CA ALA A 143 -23.74 -22.73 2.77
C ALA A 143 -22.21 -22.56 2.71
N LEU A 144 -21.73 -21.34 2.47
CA LEU A 144 -20.31 -21.01 2.31
C LEU A 144 -19.52 -21.14 3.62
N VAL A 145 -20.17 -20.91 4.78
CA VAL A 145 -19.57 -21.19 6.09
C VAL A 145 -19.12 -22.65 6.24
N LYS A 146 -19.77 -23.61 5.56
CA LYS A 146 -19.41 -25.04 5.62
C LYS A 146 -18.15 -25.40 4.83
N SER A 147 -17.73 -24.55 3.89
CA SER A 147 -16.49 -24.72 3.12
C SER A 147 -15.30 -23.97 3.73
N LEU A 148 -15.48 -23.32 4.89
CA LEU A 148 -14.47 -22.53 5.56
C LEU A 148 -13.98 -23.19 6.86
N PRO A 149 -12.75 -22.86 7.31
CA PRO A 149 -12.24 -23.28 8.62
C PRO A 149 -13.04 -22.71 9.81
N GLU A 150 -12.69 -23.19 11.01
CA GLU A 150 -13.27 -22.70 12.26
C GLU A 150 -13.11 -21.18 12.40
N GLY A 151 -14.21 -20.51 12.77
CA GLY A 151 -14.27 -19.05 12.83
C GLY A 151 -14.74 -18.36 11.56
N GLY A 152 -14.83 -19.06 10.42
CA GLY A 152 -15.28 -18.50 9.14
C GLY A 152 -16.69 -17.89 9.11
N SER A 153 -17.52 -18.16 10.13
CA SER A 153 -18.80 -17.47 10.36
C SER A 153 -18.68 -15.99 10.73
N LYS A 154 -17.46 -15.50 11.03
CA LYS A 154 -17.14 -14.08 11.27
C LYS A 154 -16.74 -13.33 9.99
N PHE A 155 -16.42 -14.06 8.92
CA PHE A 155 -16.06 -13.49 7.63
C PHE A 155 -17.30 -12.84 6.96
N SER A 156 -17.05 -12.03 5.95
CA SER A 156 -18.11 -11.44 5.12
C SER A 156 -17.82 -11.65 3.64
N VAL A 157 -18.85 -11.47 2.80
CA VAL A 157 -18.69 -11.49 1.35
C VAL A 157 -18.60 -10.05 0.85
N PHE A 158 -17.45 -9.69 0.29
CA PHE A 158 -17.22 -8.41 -0.40
C PHE A 158 -17.37 -8.63 -1.90
N GLU A 159 -18.27 -7.90 -2.54
CA GLU A 159 -18.56 -8.03 -3.97
C GLU A 159 -18.18 -6.73 -4.70
N ILE A 160 -17.53 -6.86 -5.85
CA ILE A 160 -17.23 -5.78 -6.80
C ILE A 160 -18.02 -6.04 -8.07
N ASP A 161 -18.72 -5.04 -8.57
CA ASP A 161 -19.38 -5.07 -9.87
C ASP A 161 -18.79 -3.97 -10.75
N LEU A 162 -18.30 -4.33 -11.94
CA LEU A 162 -17.70 -3.40 -12.89
C LEU A 162 -18.74 -2.80 -13.85
N GLN A 163 -19.94 -3.39 -13.97
CA GLN A 163 -21.04 -2.90 -14.83
C GLN A 163 -20.57 -2.55 -16.25
N ASN A 164 -20.64 -1.25 -16.61
CA ASN A 164 -20.14 -0.67 -17.86
C ASN A 164 -18.87 0.19 -17.65
N GLY A 165 -18.24 0.10 -16.46
CA GLY A 165 -16.98 0.75 -16.12
C GLY A 165 -15.75 0.06 -16.72
N PRO A 166 -14.55 0.66 -16.57
CA PRO A 166 -13.32 0.09 -17.11
C PRO A 166 -12.94 -1.23 -16.41
N ASP A 167 -12.27 -2.11 -17.15
CA ASP A 167 -11.62 -3.32 -16.61
C ASP A 167 -10.51 -2.96 -15.60
N PRO A 168 -10.17 -3.86 -14.65
CA PRO A 168 -9.11 -3.60 -13.69
C PRO A 168 -7.77 -3.48 -14.39
N ARG A 169 -6.94 -2.53 -13.92
CA ARG A 169 -5.55 -2.47 -14.39
C ARG A 169 -4.76 -3.60 -13.73
N VAL A 170 -4.60 -4.71 -14.44
CA VAL A 170 -3.70 -5.80 -14.05
C VAL A 170 -2.24 -5.36 -14.19
N LEU A 171 -1.43 -5.72 -13.21
CA LEU A 171 0.02 -5.55 -13.17
C LEU A 171 0.71 -6.88 -12.93
N ASP A 172 1.96 -6.98 -13.38
CA ASP A 172 2.87 -8.11 -13.20
C ASP A 172 2.43 -9.46 -13.79
N PHE A 173 1.24 -9.54 -14.42
CA PHE A 173 0.82 -10.67 -15.26
C PHE A 173 1.73 -10.82 -16.48
N GLY A 174 2.09 -12.06 -16.82
CA GLY A 174 3.00 -12.38 -17.93
C GLY A 174 4.49 -12.10 -17.64
N MET A 175 4.84 -11.73 -16.40
CA MET A 175 6.24 -11.67 -15.96
C MET A 175 6.82 -13.07 -15.77
N PRO A 176 8.14 -13.29 -15.99
CA PRO A 176 8.77 -14.60 -15.85
C PRO A 176 8.50 -15.27 -14.50
N PHE A 177 7.86 -16.44 -14.55
CA PHE A 177 7.51 -17.26 -13.42
C PHE A 177 8.09 -18.67 -13.60
N ASP A 178 8.53 -19.27 -12.49
CA ASP A 178 8.96 -20.65 -12.43
C ASP A 178 8.73 -21.22 -11.02
N ASN A 179 8.26 -22.46 -10.98
CA ASN A 179 8.09 -23.27 -9.77
C ASN A 179 7.88 -24.76 -10.16
N PRO A 180 8.94 -25.49 -10.55
CA PRO A 180 8.82 -26.80 -11.19
C PRO A 180 8.12 -27.84 -10.29
N GLY A 181 7.14 -28.54 -10.86
CA GLY A 181 6.34 -29.54 -10.13
C GLY A 181 5.26 -28.97 -9.20
N HIS A 182 5.14 -27.65 -9.06
CA HIS A 182 4.01 -27.02 -8.37
C HIS A 182 2.92 -26.60 -9.38
N PRO A 183 1.62 -26.83 -9.10
CA PRO A 183 0.53 -26.55 -10.07
C PRO A 183 0.46 -25.12 -10.60
N SER A 184 1.02 -24.13 -9.88
CA SER A 184 1.07 -22.73 -10.34
C SER A 184 1.89 -22.49 -11.59
N ASP A 185 2.85 -23.36 -11.92
CA ASP A 185 3.53 -23.29 -13.21
C ASP A 185 2.52 -23.46 -14.36
N GLY A 186 1.66 -24.50 -14.28
CA GLY A 186 0.55 -24.70 -15.21
C GLY A 186 -0.41 -23.51 -15.26
N TRP A 187 -0.79 -22.94 -14.10
CA TRP A 187 -1.75 -21.83 -14.02
C TRP A 187 -1.22 -20.51 -14.59
N VAL A 188 0.08 -20.23 -14.44
CA VAL A 188 0.70 -18.95 -14.83
C VAL A 188 1.31 -19.02 -16.24
N ASN A 189 2.06 -20.08 -16.54
CA ASN A 189 2.84 -20.21 -17.78
C ASN A 189 2.09 -20.93 -18.91
N HIS A 190 1.09 -21.77 -18.59
CA HIS A 190 0.47 -22.69 -19.55
C HIS A 190 -1.06 -22.63 -19.61
N SER A 191 -1.65 -21.56 -19.06
CA SER A 191 -3.10 -21.31 -19.03
C SER A 191 -3.93 -22.53 -18.57
N GLN A 192 -3.39 -23.33 -17.65
CA GLN A 192 -4.15 -24.46 -17.08
C GLN A 192 -5.26 -23.93 -16.16
N PRO A 193 -6.39 -24.67 -16.02
CA PRO A 193 -7.45 -24.29 -15.09
C PRO A 193 -6.92 -24.15 -13.65
N ILE A 194 -7.21 -22.99 -13.05
CA ILE A 194 -6.86 -22.65 -11.67
C ILE A 194 -8.00 -23.00 -10.69
N ILE A 195 -9.25 -23.00 -11.17
CA ILE A 195 -10.40 -23.55 -10.46
C ILE A 195 -11.47 -24.03 -11.45
N GLY A 196 -11.96 -25.25 -11.28
CA GLY A 196 -12.92 -25.86 -12.21
C GLY A 196 -12.38 -25.89 -13.65
N ASN A 197 -13.07 -25.20 -14.56
CA ASN A 197 -12.62 -25.02 -15.95
C ASN A 197 -12.02 -23.61 -16.23
N HIS A 198 -11.97 -22.73 -15.24
CA HIS A 198 -11.49 -21.35 -15.40
C HIS A 198 -9.97 -21.27 -15.29
N THR A 199 -9.33 -20.57 -16.23
CA THR A 199 -7.90 -20.22 -16.17
C THR A 199 -7.68 -18.96 -15.31
N LEU A 200 -6.42 -18.64 -15.04
CA LEU A 200 -6.06 -17.37 -14.39
C LEU A 200 -6.52 -16.13 -15.22
N LEU A 201 -6.56 -16.24 -16.55
CA LEU A 201 -7.03 -15.17 -17.42
C LEU A 201 -8.55 -14.98 -17.31
N ASP A 202 -9.33 -16.06 -17.26
CA ASP A 202 -10.79 -15.99 -17.08
C ASP A 202 -11.14 -15.36 -15.74
N VAL A 203 -10.43 -15.77 -14.67
CA VAL A 203 -10.53 -15.19 -13.32
C VAL A 203 -10.24 -13.68 -13.32
N LEU A 204 -9.20 -13.22 -14.02
CA LEU A 204 -8.85 -11.80 -14.10
C LEU A 204 -9.75 -10.99 -15.04
N SER A 205 -10.45 -11.65 -15.96
CA SER A 205 -11.37 -11.03 -16.93
C SER A 205 -12.83 -10.96 -16.45
N GLN A 206 -13.10 -11.37 -15.20
CA GLN A 206 -14.43 -11.29 -14.61
C GLN A 206 -14.94 -9.83 -14.55
N ARG A 207 -16.23 -9.64 -14.82
CA ARG A 207 -16.92 -8.34 -14.67
C ARG A 207 -17.56 -8.15 -13.29
N THR A 208 -17.62 -9.22 -12.50
CA THR A 208 -18.09 -9.22 -11.11
C THR A 208 -17.19 -10.13 -10.30
N PHE A 209 -16.55 -9.60 -9.25
CA PHE A 209 -15.68 -10.37 -8.36
C PHE A 209 -16.37 -10.52 -7.01
N ARG A 210 -16.33 -11.71 -6.41
CA ARG A 210 -16.91 -11.99 -5.09
C ARG A 210 -15.82 -12.57 -4.19
N PHE A 211 -15.57 -11.97 -3.04
CA PHE A 211 -14.50 -12.36 -2.13
C PHE A 211 -15.08 -12.76 -0.77
N VAL A 212 -14.65 -13.88 -0.20
CA VAL A 212 -14.70 -14.09 1.26
C VAL A 212 -13.58 -13.28 1.88
N VAL A 213 -13.86 -12.47 2.89
CA VAL A 213 -12.89 -11.55 3.51
C VAL A 213 -12.84 -11.76 5.02
N ASP A 214 -11.62 -11.79 5.59
CA ASP A 214 -11.40 -11.79 7.04
C ASP A 214 -11.64 -10.39 7.62
N SER A 215 -12.92 -10.03 7.71
CA SER A 215 -13.44 -8.82 8.35
C SER A 215 -14.96 -8.94 8.55
N PRO A 216 -15.52 -8.49 9.68
CA PRO A 216 -16.96 -8.36 9.86
C PRO A 216 -17.59 -7.39 8.84
N VAL A 217 -18.86 -7.64 8.49
CA VAL A 217 -19.64 -6.84 7.52
C VAL A 217 -19.62 -5.35 7.84
N GLU A 218 -19.64 -4.98 9.12
CA GLU A 218 -19.67 -3.59 9.56
C GLU A 218 -18.33 -2.86 9.43
N ASP A 219 -17.20 -3.58 9.39
CA ASP A 219 -15.87 -2.97 9.49
C ASP A 219 -15.22 -2.68 8.15
N ILE A 220 -15.58 -3.42 7.10
CA ILE A 220 -15.10 -3.13 5.74
C ILE A 220 -15.60 -1.75 5.26
N PRO A 221 -16.90 -1.38 5.40
CA PRO A 221 -17.40 -0.06 4.98
C PRO A 221 -16.67 1.12 5.63
N LYS A 222 -16.42 1.05 6.95
CA LYS A 222 -15.67 2.06 7.72
C LYS A 222 -14.25 2.27 7.17
N SER A 223 -13.73 1.28 6.44
CA SER A 223 -12.34 1.18 6.00
C SER A 223 -12.11 1.53 4.52
N PHE A 224 -13.16 1.72 3.71
CA PHE A 224 -13.05 2.09 2.28
C PHE A 224 -13.81 3.36 1.87
N VAL A 225 -14.38 4.12 2.81
CA VAL A 225 -15.30 5.23 2.52
C VAL A 225 -14.70 6.21 1.48
N PRO A 226 -15.39 6.50 0.35
CA PRO A 226 -14.92 7.45 -0.65
C PRO A 226 -14.65 8.86 -0.10
N GLU A 227 -15.32 9.22 1.00
CA GLU A 227 -15.14 10.47 1.75
C GLU A 227 -13.74 10.63 2.37
N TYR A 228 -12.99 9.52 2.53
CA TYR A 228 -11.58 9.52 2.92
C TYR A 228 -10.61 9.46 1.73
N THR A 229 -11.11 9.41 0.48
CA THR A 229 -10.24 9.70 -0.66
C THR A 229 -9.86 11.18 -0.60
N LEU A 230 -8.55 11.46 -0.60
CA LEU A 230 -8.07 12.83 -0.60
C LEU A 230 -8.59 13.55 -1.85
N PRO A 231 -8.98 14.83 -1.77
CA PRO A 231 -9.43 15.57 -2.94
C PRO A 231 -8.35 15.53 -4.04
N PRO A 232 -8.74 15.55 -5.33
CA PRO A 232 -7.79 15.54 -6.43
C PRO A 232 -6.69 16.59 -6.26
N PHE A 233 -5.46 16.28 -6.69
CA PHE A 233 -4.34 17.20 -6.54
C PHE A 233 -4.60 18.53 -7.26
N CYS A 234 -4.79 19.58 -6.48
CA CYS A 234 -4.80 20.96 -6.95
C CYS A 234 -3.40 21.55 -6.75
N TYR A 235 -2.79 22.05 -7.84
CA TYR A 235 -1.61 22.90 -7.71
C TYR A 235 -1.97 24.16 -6.88
N PRO A 236 -1.10 24.60 -5.94
CA PRO A 236 -1.40 25.74 -5.07
C PRO A 236 -1.54 27.06 -5.84
N TYR A 237 -1.10 27.11 -7.10
CA TYR A 237 -1.17 28.25 -7.99
C TYR A 237 -2.55 28.45 -8.66
N GLY A 238 -3.48 27.49 -8.49
CA GLY A 238 -4.80 27.50 -9.11
C GLY A 238 -4.77 27.34 -10.64
N THR A 239 -5.88 27.69 -11.29
CA THR A 239 -6.08 27.60 -12.75
C THR A 239 -6.00 28.94 -13.49
N ASP A 240 -5.85 30.05 -12.76
CA ASP A 240 -5.68 31.38 -13.35
C ASP A 240 -4.19 31.76 -13.36
N HIS A 241 -3.61 31.72 -14.55
CA HIS A 241 -2.20 32.01 -14.81
C HIS A 241 -1.94 33.45 -15.29
N SER A 242 -2.93 34.36 -15.16
CA SER A 242 -2.72 35.79 -15.41
C SER A 242 -1.75 36.41 -14.40
N TRP A 243 -0.99 37.43 -14.84
CA TRP A 243 -0.01 38.10 -13.99
C TRP A 243 -0.69 38.94 -12.91
N ASN A 244 -0.68 38.47 -11.66
CA ASN A 244 -1.23 39.19 -10.52
C ASN A 244 -0.29 39.07 -9.30
N LEU A 245 0.51 40.11 -9.09
CA LEU A 245 1.52 40.20 -8.02
C LEU A 245 0.91 40.04 -6.61
N VAL A 246 -0.30 40.57 -6.37
CA VAL A 246 -1.00 40.46 -5.08
C VAL A 246 -1.49 39.03 -4.82
N ARG A 247 -1.93 38.30 -5.86
CA ARG A 247 -2.24 36.87 -5.77
C ARG A 247 -0.99 36.06 -5.46
N TYR A 248 0.10 36.28 -6.20
CA TYR A 248 1.31 35.48 -6.01
C TYR A 248 1.96 35.67 -4.64
N TYR A 249 1.96 36.90 -4.07
CA TYR A 249 2.41 37.08 -2.68
C TYR A 249 1.55 36.28 -1.67
N LYS A 250 0.24 36.22 -1.85
CA LYS A 250 -0.67 35.39 -1.01
C LYS A 250 -0.55 33.88 -1.23
N MET A 251 0.22 33.44 -2.23
CA MET A 251 0.52 32.03 -2.51
C MET A 251 1.93 31.63 -2.02
N LEU A 252 2.69 32.59 -1.47
CA LEU A 252 4.06 32.43 -0.98
C LEU A 252 4.17 32.69 0.54
N SER A 253 3.03 32.90 1.20
CA SER A 253 2.88 33.23 2.64
C SER A 253 2.05 32.17 3.36
#